data_AF-A0A0J1BI33-F1
#
_entry.id   AF-A0A0J1BI33-F1
#
_cell.length_a   1.000
_cell.length_b   1.000
_cell.length_c   1.000
_cell.angle_alpha   90.00
_cell.angle_beta   90.00
_cell.angle_gamma   90.00
#
_symmetry.space_group_name_H-M   'P 1'
#
loop_
_entity.id
_entity.type
_entity.pdbx_description
1 polymer ?
#
loop_
_entity_poly.entity_id
_entity_poly.type
_entity_poly.pdbx_seq_one_letter_code
_entity_poly.pdbx_strand_id
1 'polypeptide(L)' 'MADEPLIQRVNQAIAEGAARDQLDERVTDPIEGGLINSQSDRLYPIRGGIPTLIVDEAIGLAGIGEGE' A
#
# COMPACT_ATOMS: atom_id res chain seq x y z
N MET A 1 -5.82 -8.66 6.60
CA MET A 1 -4.63 -7.78 6.77
C MET A 1 -3.68 -8.12 5.64
N ALA A 2 -2.79 -7.22 5.27
CA ALA A 2 -1.75 -7.50 4.29
C ALA A 2 -0.67 -8.38 4.91
N ASP A 3 -0.26 -9.42 4.18
CA ASP A 3 0.83 -10.30 4.57
C ASP A 3 2.19 -9.64 4.32
N GLU A 4 3.21 -10.05 5.07
CA GLU A 4 4.60 -9.58 4.95
C GLU A 4 5.14 -9.50 3.49
N PRO A 5 4.96 -10.51 2.61
CA PRO A 5 5.43 -10.41 1.22
C PRO A 5 4.76 -9.28 0.44
N LEU A 6 3.49 -8.99 0.69
CA LEU A 6 2.79 -7.86 0.05
C LEU A 6 3.36 -6.53 0.55
N ILE A 7 3.61 -6.42 1.85
CA ILE A 7 4.23 -5.22 2.45
C ILE A 7 5.61 -4.96 1.85
N GLN A 8 6.41 -6.01 1.66
CA GLN A 8 7.72 -5.88 1.01
C GLN A 8 7.62 -5.39 -0.44
N ARG A 9 6.67 -5.93 -1.23
CA ARG A 9 6.43 -5.47 -2.61
C ARG A 9 5.98 -4.01 -2.66
N VAL A 10 5.08 -3.61 -1.77
CA VAL A 10 4.63 -2.21 -1.67
C VAL A 10 5.80 -1.30 -1.30
N ASN A 11 6.61 -1.67 -0.30
CA ASN A 11 7.79 -0.88 0.08
C ASN A 11 8.84 -0.80 -1.03
N GLN A 12 9.01 -1.85 -1.84
CA GLN A 12 9.84 -1.77 -3.05
C GLN A 12 9.25 -0.79 -4.07
N ALA A 13 7.95 -0.89 -4.37
CA ALA A 13 7.30 0.05 -5.29
C ALA A 13 7.36 1.50 -4.79
N ILE A 14 7.30 1.74 -3.49
CA ILE A 14 7.52 3.06 -2.86
C ILE A 14 8.95 3.55 -3.12
N ALA A 15 9.95 2.70 -2.86
CA ALA A 15 11.36 3.03 -3.08
C ALA A 15 11.67 3.31 -4.57
N GLU A 16 11.07 2.55 -5.48
CA GLU A 16 11.19 2.73 -6.93
C GLU A 16 10.39 3.94 -7.44
N GLY A 17 9.37 4.36 -6.69
CA GLY A 17 8.49 5.45 -7.07
C GLY A 17 7.30 5.10 -7.94
N ALA A 18 6.99 3.82 -8.01
CA ALA A 18 5.85 3.28 -8.72
C ALA A 18 4.58 3.29 -7.85
N ALA A 19 4.70 3.28 -6.52
CA ALA A 19 3.56 3.32 -5.61
C ALA A 19 2.85 4.67 -5.65
N ARG A 20 1.53 4.61 -5.85
CA ARG A 20 0.62 5.76 -5.92
C ARG A 20 -0.58 5.55 -4.99
N ASP A 21 -1.11 6.62 -4.45
CA ASP A 21 -2.38 6.60 -3.73
C ASP A 21 -3.59 6.78 -4.68
N GLN A 22 -4.79 7.02 -4.14
CA GLN A 22 -5.99 7.19 -4.97
C GLN A 22 -6.04 8.55 -5.68
N LEU A 23 -5.23 9.53 -5.27
CA LEU A 23 -5.10 10.82 -5.92
C LEU A 23 -3.99 10.85 -6.98
N ASP A 24 -3.38 9.70 -7.29
CA ASP A 24 -2.21 9.60 -8.17
C ASP A 24 -0.97 10.29 -7.57
N GLU A 25 -0.95 10.55 -6.26
CA GLU A 25 0.21 11.11 -5.56
C GLU A 25 1.22 9.99 -5.25
N ARG A 26 2.51 10.32 -5.39
CA ARG A 26 3.58 9.35 -5.17
C ARG A 26 3.75 9.10 -3.68
N VAL A 27 3.60 7.84 -3.29
CA VAL A 27 3.89 7.41 -1.93
C VAL A 27 5.40 7.33 -1.78
N THR A 28 5.93 8.03 -0.78
CA THR A 28 7.38 8.07 -0.48
C THR A 28 7.72 7.47 0.89
N ASP A 29 6.71 7.33 1.75
CA ASP A 29 6.88 6.88 3.12
C ASP A 29 6.60 5.37 3.22
N PRO A 30 7.58 4.56 3.67
CA PRO A 30 7.42 3.13 3.79
C PRO A 30 6.38 2.76 4.87
N ILE A 31 5.91 1.53 4.81
CA ILE A 31 4.83 1.04 5.66
C ILE A 31 5.30 -0.19 6.45
N GLU A 32 4.84 -0.30 7.69
CA GLU A 32 5.14 -1.47 8.55
C GLU A 32 4.11 -2.59 8.34
N GLY A 33 2.90 -2.22 7.94
CA GLY A 33 1.81 -3.14 7.68
C GLY A 33 0.72 -2.46 6.86
N GLY A 34 -0.37 -3.19 6.61
CA GLY A 34 -1.48 -2.65 5.83
C GLY A 34 -2.77 -3.41 6.03
N LEU A 35 -3.89 -2.73 5.83
CA LEU A 35 -5.21 -3.33 5.72
C LEU A 35 -5.62 -3.33 4.26
N ILE A 36 -5.98 -4.50 3.74
CA ILE A 36 -6.48 -4.63 2.38
C ILE A 36 -8.01 -4.55 2.44
N ASN A 37 -8.64 -3.88 1.48
CA ASN A 37 -10.09 -3.93 1.32
C ASN A 37 -10.56 -5.31 0.81
N SER A 38 -11.87 -5.58 0.87
CA SER A 38 -12.46 -6.85 0.40
C SER A 38 -12.33 -7.09 -1.11
N GLN A 39 -11.89 -6.10 -1.89
CA GLN A 39 -11.67 -6.21 -3.33
C GLN A 39 -10.19 -6.40 -3.69
N SER A 40 -9.30 -6.37 -2.70
CA SER A 40 -7.85 -6.46 -2.88
C SER A 40 -7.22 -5.44 -3.82
N ASP A 41 -7.88 -4.29 -4.07
CA ASP A 41 -7.36 -3.22 -4.92
C ASP A 41 -6.72 -2.07 -4.11
N ARG A 42 -7.05 -1.96 -2.81
CA ARG A 42 -6.58 -0.86 -1.94
C ARG A 42 -5.91 -1.38 -0.70
N LEU A 43 -4.78 -0.78 -0.37
CA LEU A 43 -4.06 -0.99 0.88
C LEU A 43 -4.05 0.28 1.71
N TYR A 44 -4.60 0.19 2.91
CA TYR A 44 -4.54 1.22 3.94
C TYR A 44 -3.26 1.02 4.76
N PRO A 45 -2.28 1.94 4.69
CA PRO A 45 -0.99 1.77 5.32
C PRO A 45 -1.08 1.87 6.85
N ILE A 46 -0.24 1.09 7.53
CA ILE A 46 -0.03 1.15 8.98
C ILE A 46 1.36 1.72 9.22
N ARG A 47 1.43 2.83 9.96
CA ARG A 47 2.67 3.52 10.34
C ARG A 47 2.65 3.82 11.83
N GLY A 48 3.72 3.48 12.55
CA GLY A 48 3.79 3.60 14.00
C GLY A 48 2.70 2.80 14.73
N GLY A 49 2.23 1.70 14.13
CA GLY A 49 1.10 0.91 14.63
C GLY A 49 -0.28 1.55 14.46
N ILE A 50 -0.40 2.69 13.77
CA ILE A 50 -1.68 3.36 13.50
C ILE A 50 -2.10 3.16 12.04
N PRO A 51 -3.27 2.53 11.77
CA PRO A 51 -3.80 2.42 10.42
C PRO A 51 -4.37 3.76 9.93
N THR A 52 -3.99 4.17 8.72
CA THR A 52 -4.59 5.33 8.04
C THR A 52 -5.80 4.86 7.24
N LEU A 53 -7.01 5.13 7.75
CA LEU A 53 -8.28 4.72 7.11
C LEU A 53 -8.85 5.83 6.21
N ILE A 54 -7.97 6.59 5.56
CA ILE A 54 -8.35 7.63 4.60
C ILE A 54 -8.32 6.99 3.22
N VAL A 55 -9.47 6.98 2.56
CA VAL A 55 -9.65 6.35 1.24
C VAL A 55 -8.71 6.97 0.21
N ASP A 56 -8.52 8.27 0.32
CA ASP A 56 -7.70 9.11 -0.56
C ASP A 56 -6.20 8.72 -0.49
N GLU A 57 -5.69 8.51 0.73
CA GLU A 57 -4.31 8.08 1.02
C GLU A 57 -4.10 6.57 0.86
N ALA A 58 -5.12 5.81 0.46
CA ALA A 58 -4.99 4.37 0.28
C ALA A 58 -4.11 4.05 -0.94
N ILE A 59 -3.10 3.22 -0.72
CA ILE A 59 -2.15 2.79 -1.75
C ILE A 59 -2.88 1.88 -2.73
N GLY A 60 -2.84 2.23 -4.01
CA GLY A 60 -3.37 1.39 -5.08
C GLY A 60 -2.51 0.15 -5.26
N LEU A 61 -3.12 -1.04 -5.18
CA LEU A 61 -2.44 -2.31 -5.43
C LEU A 61 -2.44 -2.72 -6.90
N ALA A 62 -3.10 -1.96 -7.77
CA ALA A 62 -3.12 -2.19 -9.20
C ALA A 62 -1.68 -2.17 -9.77
N GLY A 63 -1.17 -3.35 -10.16
CA GLY A 63 0.19 -3.53 -10.66
C GLY A 63 1.25 -3.89 -9.62
N ILE A 64 0.93 -3.88 -8.31
CA ILE A 64 1.84 -4.29 -7.22
C ILE A 64 1.45 -5.68 -6.66
N GLY A 65 0.16 -6.03 -6.75
CA GLY A 65 -0.42 -7.27 -6.21
C GLY A 65 -0.23 -8.53 -7.08
N GLU A 66 0.24 -8.41 -8.31
CA GLU A 66 0.41 -9.54 -9.23
C GLU A 66 1.76 -10.22 -8.99
N GLY A 67 1.80 -11.13 -8.02
CA GLY A 67 2.81 -12.18 -7.99
C GLY A 67 2.08 -13.50 -7.76
N GLU A 68 2.14 -14.34 -8.78
CA GLU A 68 1.56 -15.67 -8.99
C GLU A 68 1.42 -16.55 -7.75
#